data_AF-A0A8J9T9D1-F1
#
_entry.id   AF-A0A8J9T9D1-F1
#
_cell.length_a   1.000
_cell.length_b   1.000
_cell.length_c   1.000
_cell.angle_alpha   90.00
_cell.angle_beta   90.00
_cell.angle_gamma   90.00
#
_symmetry.space_group_name_H-M   'P 1'
#
loop_
_entity.id
_entity.type
_entity.pdbx_description
1 polymer ?
#
loop_
_entity_poly.entity_id
_entity_poly.type
_entity_poly.pdbx_seq_one_letter_code
_entity_poly.pdbx_strand_id
1 'polypeptide(L)'
;ELSGNTGSLRYMSPEVARSEPYNLTADVYSFGLLLWQVCSLDLPYDGMNRQDHSELVVHGNERPQLDSSWSTPLRILMKRAWEPDP
;
A
#
# COMPACT_ATOMS: atom_id res chain seq x y z
N GLU A 1 -18.99 11.64 -5.08
CA GLU A 1 -18.61 10.53 -4.19
C GLU A 1 -17.90 9.47 -5.02
N LEU A 2 -16.63 9.20 -4.73
CA LEU A 2 -15.88 8.11 -5.35
C LEU A 2 -16.16 6.87 -4.50
N SER A 3 -16.93 5.92 -5.03
CA SER A 3 -17.29 4.69 -4.30
C SER A 3 -16.05 3.86 -4.00
N GLY A 4 -15.87 3.44 -2.74
CA GLY A 4 -14.77 2.59 -2.24
C GLY A 4 -14.65 1.19 -2.86
N ASN A 5 -15.41 0.89 -3.92
CA ASN A 5 -15.33 -0.35 -4.70
C ASN A 5 -14.62 -0.20 -6.06
N THR A 6 -14.09 0.99 -6.37
CA THR A 6 -13.39 1.25 -7.64
C THR A 6 -11.92 1.54 -7.36
N GLY A 7 -11.17 0.47 -7.09
CA GLY A 7 -9.73 0.45 -6.92
C GLY A 7 -9.26 -0.99 -6.81
N SER A 8 -8.05 -1.29 -7.31
CA SER A 8 -7.44 -2.59 -7.04
C SER A 8 -7.07 -2.63 -5.55
N LEU A 9 -7.74 -3.48 -4.77
CA LEU A 9 -7.63 -3.60 -3.30
C LEU A 9 -6.18 -3.45 -2.80
N ARG A 10 -5.25 -4.09 -3.52
CA ARG A 10 -3.82 -4.12 -3.19
C ARG A 10 -3.08 -2.79 -3.20
N TYR A 11 -3.65 -1.70 -3.73
CA TYR A 11 -3.03 -0.36 -3.66
C TYR A 11 -3.82 0.62 -2.81
N MET A 12 -4.98 0.20 -2.30
CA MET A 12 -5.86 1.07 -1.55
C MET A 12 -5.25 1.35 -0.18
N SER A 13 -5.19 2.63 0.19
CA SER A 13 -4.73 3.00 1.53
C SER A 13 -5.70 2.49 2.61
N PRO A 14 -5.23 2.25 3.85
CA PRO A 14 -6.05 1.68 4.89
C PRO A 14 -7.32 2.50 5.18
N GLU A 15 -7.24 3.83 5.18
CA GLU A 15 -8.38 4.74 5.37
C GLU A 15 -9.39 4.67 4.22
N VAL A 16 -8.94 4.56 2.97
CA VAL A 16 -9.84 4.37 1.82
C VAL A 16 -10.51 3.00 1.90
N ALA A 17 -9.77 1.94 2.29
CA ALA A 17 -10.32 0.59 2.46
C ALA A 17 -11.37 0.52 3.57
N ARG A 18 -11.24 1.35 4.62
CA ARG A 18 -12.22 1.48 5.70
C ARG A 18 -13.36 2.45 5.40
N SER A 19 -13.39 3.04 4.19
CA SER A 19 -14.36 4.08 3.81
C SER A 19 -14.35 5.29 4.76
N GLU A 20 -13.16 5.64 5.27
CA GLU A 20 -12.92 6.82 6.10
C GLU A 20 -12.65 8.06 5.22
N PRO A 21 -12.78 9.28 5.77
CA PRO A 21 -12.30 10.48 5.08
C PRO A 21 -10.82 10.36 4.74
N TYR A 22 -10.48 10.58 3.47
CA TYR A 22 -9.11 10.52 2.97
C TYR A 22 -8.73 11.83 2.27
N ASN A 23 -7.43 12.06 2.12
CA ASN A 23 -6.88 13.22 1.41
C ASN A 23 -5.80 12.75 0.41
N LEU A 24 -4.92 13.66 -0.02
CA LEU A 24 -3.84 13.36 -0.98
C LEU A 24 -2.83 12.31 -0.48
N THR A 25 -2.75 12.02 0.83
CA THR A 25 -1.84 10.98 1.35
C THR A 25 -2.24 9.57 0.91
N ALA A 26 -3.51 9.34 0.59
CA ALA A 26 -3.97 8.07 0.00
C ALA A 26 -3.31 7.79 -1.37
N ASP A 27 -3.05 8.84 -2.16
CA ASP A 27 -2.34 8.74 -3.42
C ASP A 27 -0.85 8.45 -3.21
N VAL A 28 -0.24 9.03 -2.15
CA VAL A 28 1.15 8.75 -1.76
C VAL A 28 1.32 7.28 -1.38
N TYR A 29 0.37 6.73 -0.61
CA TYR A 29 0.33 5.31 -0.26
C TYR A 29 0.26 4.42 -1.51
N SER A 30 -0.69 4.72 -2.40
CA SER A 30 -0.88 4.00 -3.66
C SER A 30 0.37 4.04 -4.53
N PHE A 31 1.00 5.21 -4.64
CA PHE A 31 2.25 5.41 -5.37
C PHE A 31 3.39 4.57 -4.80
N GLY A 32 3.54 4.50 -3.48
CA GLY A 32 4.58 3.67 -2.87
C GLY A 32 4.42 2.21 -3.29
N LEU A 33 3.20 1.65 -3.27
CA LEU A 33 2.93 0.24 -3.59
C LEU A 33 3.18 -0.05 -5.07
N LEU A 34 2.82 0.91 -5.93
CA LEU A 34 3.17 0.86 -7.34
C LEU A 34 4.70 0.88 -7.56
N LEU A 35 5.41 1.76 -6.85
CA LEU A 35 6.88 1.84 -6.94
C LEU A 35 7.53 0.52 -6.51
N TRP A 36 7.03 -0.10 -5.43
CA TRP A 36 7.49 -1.41 -4.98
C TRP A 36 7.27 -2.49 -6.04
N GLN A 37 6.10 -2.51 -6.67
CA GLN A 37 5.81 -3.46 -7.76
C GLN A 37 6.74 -3.27 -8.96
N VAL A 38 7.02 -2.01 -9.35
CA VAL A 38 7.94 -1.74 -10.46
C VAL A 38 9.35 -2.22 -10.14
N CYS A 39 9.80 -2.09 -8.89
CA CYS A 39 11.14 -2.50 -8.49
C CYS A 39 11.29 -4.01 -8.25
N SER A 40 10.27 -4.66 -7.68
CA SER A 40 10.26 -6.11 -7.44
C SER A 40 9.87 -6.92 -8.67
N LEU A 41 9.13 -6.32 -9.61
CA LEU A 41 8.42 -6.99 -10.69
C LEU A 41 7.35 -7.99 -10.21
N ASP A 42 6.94 -7.89 -8.95
CA ASP A 42 5.95 -8.75 -8.30
C ASP A 42 4.67 -7.99 -7.94
N LEU A 43 3.57 -8.74 -7.74
CA LEU A 43 2.30 -8.17 -7.31
C LEU A 43 2.31 -7.93 -5.79
N PRO A 44 1.98 -6.71 -5.30
CA PRO A 44 1.88 -6.46 -3.87
C PRO A 44 0.82 -7.36 -3.25
N TYR A 45 1.16 -8.08 -2.17
CA TYR A 45 0.25 -8.99 -1.47
C TYR A 45 -0.31 -10.11 -2.37
N ASP A 46 0.53 -10.66 -3.26
CA ASP A 46 0.11 -11.79 -4.08
C ASP A 46 -0.30 -13.00 -3.23
N GLY A 47 -1.35 -13.70 -3.66
CA GLY A 47 -1.95 -14.83 -2.92
C GLY A 47 -2.84 -14.46 -1.72
N MET A 48 -2.91 -13.19 -1.28
CA MET A 48 -3.84 -12.78 -0.23
C MET A 48 -5.27 -12.68 -0.76
N ASN A 49 -6.23 -13.25 -0.02
CA ASN A 49 -7.65 -13.02 -0.28
C ASN A 49 -8.10 -11.68 0.36
N ARG A 50 -9.37 -11.29 0.15
CA ARG A 50 -9.91 -10.02 0.68
C ARG A 50 -9.89 -9.96 2.21
N GLN A 51 -10.18 -11.07 2.88
CA GLN A 51 -10.17 -11.16 4.34
C GLN A 51 -8.74 -11.00 4.87
N ASP A 52 -7.79 -11.75 4.30
CA ASP A 52 -6.37 -11.67 4.69
C ASP A 52 -5.85 -10.24 4.52
N HIS A 53 -6.16 -9.59 3.40
CA HIS A 53 -5.74 -8.21 3.14
C HIS A 53 -6.36 -7.21 4.14
N SER A 54 -7.64 -7.40 4.51
CA SER A 54 -8.28 -6.58 5.52
C SER A 54 -7.59 -6.73 6.88
N GLU A 55 -7.35 -7.96 7.32
CA GLU A 55 -6.77 -8.25 8.63
C GLU A 55 -5.30 -7.84 8.71
N LEU A 56 -4.49 -8.22 7.72
CA LEU A 56 -3.04 -8.06 7.77
C LEU A 56 -2.57 -6.69 7.30
N VAL A 57 -3.14 -6.15 6.21
CA VAL A 57 -2.65 -4.90 5.60
C VAL A 57 -3.37 -3.68 6.19
N VAL A 58 -4.71 -3.72 6.20
CA VAL A 58 -5.55 -2.58 6.62
C VAL A 58 -5.54 -2.42 8.14
N HIS A 59 -5.63 -3.51 8.89
CA HIS A 59 -5.65 -3.50 10.35
C HIS A 59 -4.32 -3.89 10.99
N GLY A 60 -3.55 -4.79 10.38
CA GLY A 60 -2.28 -5.32 10.89
C GLY A 60 -1.03 -4.53 10.47
N ASN A 61 -1.18 -3.54 9.59
CA ASN A 61 -0.10 -2.70 9.09
C ASN A 61 1.03 -3.46 8.36
N GLU A 62 0.73 -4.64 7.79
CA GLU A 62 1.68 -5.39 6.97
C GLU A 62 2.03 -4.61 5.70
N ARG A 63 3.30 -4.67 5.30
CA ARG A 63 3.84 -3.99 4.11
C ARG A 63 4.74 -4.94 3.31
N PRO A 64 4.91 -4.72 2.01
CA PRO A 64 5.79 -5.55 1.20
C PRO A 64 7.25 -5.50 1.68
N GLN A 65 7.94 -6.64 1.58
CA GLN A 65 9.35 -6.73 1.97
C GLN A 65 10.23 -5.91 1.02
N LEU A 66 11.20 -5.20 1.57
CA LEU A 66 12.13 -4.39 0.79
C LEU A 66 13.43 -5.16 0.57
N ASP A 67 13.84 -5.31 -0.68
CA ASP A 67 15.13 -5.92 -0.99
C ASP A 67 16.28 -5.01 -0.52
N SER A 68 17.22 -5.60 0.22
CA SER A 68 18.45 -4.96 0.66
C SER A 68 19.35 -4.47 -0.49
N SER A 69 19.21 -5.03 -1.69
CA SER A 69 19.92 -4.63 -2.90
C SER A 69 19.47 -3.26 -3.42
N TRP A 70 18.25 -2.82 -3.09
CA TRP A 70 17.71 -1.54 -3.52
C TRP A 70 18.38 -0.38 -2.79
N SER A 71 18.50 0.75 -3.48
CA SER A 71 19.15 1.94 -2.93
C SER A 71 18.47 2.40 -1.64
N THR A 72 19.26 2.86 -0.67
CA THR A 72 18.74 3.35 0.62
C THR A 72 17.69 4.46 0.46
N PRO A 73 17.85 5.46 -0.44
CA PRO A 73 16.82 6.47 -0.66
C PRO A 73 15.48 5.88 -1.11
N LEU A 74 15.51 4.87 -1.98
CA LEU A 74 14.31 4.21 -2.49
C LEU A 74 13.56 3.47 -1.38
N ARG A 75 14.29 2.73 -0.55
CA ARG A 75 13.72 2.03 0.62
C ARG A 75 13.12 3.00 1.63
N ILE A 76 13.76 4.14 1.87
CA ILE A 76 13.23 5.18 2.76
C ILE A 76 11.94 5.78 2.19
N LEU A 77 11.92 6.09 0.89
CA LEU A 77 10.75 6.64 0.21
C LEU A 77 9.55 5.69 0.32
N MET A 78 9.74 4.40 0.01
CA MET A 78 8.67 3.39 0.11
C MET A 78 8.14 3.25 1.54
N LYS A 79 9.04 3.21 2.55
CA LYS A 79 8.62 3.13 3.95
C LYS A 79 7.74 4.30 4.36
N ARG A 80 8.19 5.52 4.06
CA ARG A 80 7.43 6.75 4.38
C ARG A 80 6.09 6.79 3.66
N ALA A 81 6.07 6.39 2.39
CA ALA A 81 4.85 6.39 1.60
C ALA A 81 3.73 5.53 2.21
N TRP A 82 4.05 4.50 3.01
CA TRP A 82 3.04 3.62 3.61
C TRP A 82 2.93 3.68 5.12
N GLU A 83 3.52 4.70 5.75
CA GLU A 83 3.30 5.03 7.15
C GLU A 83 1.83 5.46 7.37
N PRO A 84 1.32 5.45 8.61
CA PRO A 84 -0.05 5.88 8.89
C PRO A 84 -0.35 7.34 8.52
N ASP A 85 0.69 8.18 8.43
CA ASP A 85 0.64 9.57 7.98
C ASP A 85 1.81 9.84 7.01
N PRO A 86 1.66 9.46 5.73
CA PRO A 86 2.69 9.59 4.69
C PRO A 86 3.10 11.03 4.33
#